data_AF-A0A559IZG0-F1
#
_entry.id   AF-A0A559IZG0-F1
#
_cell.length_a   1.000
_cell.length_b   1.000
_cell.length_c   1.000
_cell.angle_alpha   90.00
_cell.angle_beta   90.00
_cell.angle_gamma   90.00
#
_symmetry.space_group_name_H-M   'P 1'
#
loop_
_entity.id
_entity.type
_entity.pdbx_description
1 polymer ?
#
loop_
_entity_poly.entity_id
_entity_poly.type
_entity_poly.pdbx_seq_one_letter_code
_entity_poly.pdbx_strand_id
1 'polypeptide(L)' 'MRLSVRVKAVDDPTAMRCLIAVGGETVYPIGKSPQFRFASNCTYNEYRKLMRQAKAKDNSIS' A
#
# COMPACT_ATOMS: atom_id res chain seq x y z
N MET A 1 -3.87 8.66 16.38
CA MET A 1 -4.35 7.46 15.67
C MET A 1 -3.27 7.00 14.69
N ARG A 2 -2.72 5.78 14.85
CA ARG A 2 -1.74 5.19 13.91
C ARG A 2 -2.48 4.20 13.00
N LEU A 3 -2.66 4.54 11.73
CA LEU A 3 -3.26 3.65 10.73
C LEU A 3 -2.19 2.76 10.13
N SER A 4 -1.92 1.62 10.77
CA SER A 4 -1.03 0.58 10.24
C SER A 4 -1.89 -0.52 9.62
N VAL A 5 -1.76 -0.71 8.31
CA VAL A 5 -2.42 -1.83 7.62
C VAL A 5 -1.47 -3.02 7.65
N ARG A 6 -1.95 -4.17 8.14
CA ARG A 6 -1.23 -5.44 7.98
C ARG A 6 -1.29 -5.82 6.51
N VAL A 7 -0.14 -5.74 5.84
CA VAL A 7 -0.04 -6.04 4.43
C VAL A 7 0.72 -7.34 4.30
N LYS A 8 0.01 -8.42 3.95
CA LYS A 8 0.64 -9.65 3.42
C LYS A 8 1.38 -9.38 2.09
N ALA A 9 1.20 -8.20 1.50
CA ALA A 9 1.59 -7.81 0.15
C ALA A 9 2.96 -7.12 0.04
N VAL A 10 3.96 -7.56 0.83
CA VAL A 10 5.35 -7.21 0.48
C VAL A 10 5.76 -7.88 -0.84
N ASP A 11 5.07 -8.96 -1.22
CA ASP A 11 5.27 -9.66 -2.50
C ASP A 11 4.42 -9.10 -3.66
N ASP A 12 3.62 -8.05 -3.45
CA ASP A 12 2.87 -7.40 -4.53
C ASP A 12 3.64 -6.17 -5.05
N PRO A 13 4.29 -6.25 -6.23
CA PRO A 13 5.05 -5.14 -6.77
C PRO A 13 4.16 -3.93 -7.08
N THR A 14 2.87 -4.12 -7.36
CA THR A 14 1.92 -3.03 -7.59
C THR A 14 1.60 -2.31 -6.29
N ALA A 15 1.40 -3.05 -5.19
CA ALA A 15 1.19 -2.45 -3.88
C ALA A 15 2.40 -1.64 -3.41
N MET A 16 3.62 -2.17 -3.60
CA MET A 16 4.85 -1.45 -3.28
C MET A 16 5.02 -0.18 -4.13
N ARG A 17 4.74 -0.24 -5.44
CA ARG A 17 4.75 0.96 -6.32
C ARG A 17 3.75 2.02 -5.86
N CYS A 18 2.53 1.61 -5.52
CA CYS A 18 1.50 2.53 -5.03
C CYS A 18 1.89 3.15 -3.68
N LEU A 19 2.55 2.38 -2.80
CA LEU A 19 3.04 2.87 -1.51
C LEU A 19 4.12 3.95 -1.71
N ILE A 20 5.12 3.67 -2.56
CA ILE A 20 6.19 4.61 -2.88
C ILE A 20 5.61 5.88 -3.51
N ALA A 21 4.63 5.76 -4.41
CA ALA A 21 4.01 6.89 -5.09
C ALA A 21 3.32 7.88 -4.13
N VAL A 22 2.78 7.41 -3.01
CA VAL A 22 2.13 8.28 -2.00
C VAL A 22 3.07 8.70 -0.87
N GLY A 23 4.36 8.34 -0.93
CA GLY A 23 5.32 8.58 0.14
C GLY A 23 5.04 7.77 1.41
N GLY A 24 4.44 6.58 1.28
CA GLY A 24 4.26 5.66 2.39
C GLY A 24 5.53 4.87 2.70
N GLU A 25 5.59 4.28 3.90
CA GLU A 25 6.75 3.54 4.38
C GLU A 25 6.38 2.11 4.73
N THR A 26 7.28 1.16 4.47
CA THR A 26 7.16 -0.20 4.98
C THR A 26 7.87 -0.29 6.33
N VAL A 27 7.15 -0.71 7.36
CA VAL A 27 7.70 -0.95 8.70
C VAL A 27 7.78 -2.45 8.98
N TYR A 28 8.87 -2.88 9.63
CA TYR A 28 9.16 -4.28 9.94
C TYR A 28 9.15 -4.49 11.47
N PRO A 29 7.98 -4.58 12.11
CA PRO A 29 7.89 -4.81 13.54
C PRO A 29 8.43 -6.20 13.90
N ILE A 30 9.24 -6.27 14.97
CA ILE A 30 9.87 -7.51 15.46
C ILE A 30 8.79 -8.57 15.75
N GLY A 31 8.99 -9.79 15.21
CA GLY A 31 8.09 -10.92 15.42
C GLY A 31 6.72 -10.79 14.73
N LYS A 32 6.56 -9.83 13.81
CA LYS A 32 5.30 -9.59 13.07
C LYS A 32 5.58 -9.45 11.58
N SER A 33 4.54 -9.66 10.79
CA SER A 33 4.60 -9.39 9.36
C SER A 33 4.85 -7.90 9.10
N PRO A 34 5.51 -7.55 7.98
CA PRO A 34 5.69 -6.17 7.55
C PRO A 34 4.34 -5.46 7.39
N GLN A 35 4.36 -4.14 7.58
CA GLN A 35 3.15 -3.32 7.54
C GLN A 35 3.41 -2.06 6.76
N PHE A 36 2.38 -1.54 6.09
CA PHE A 36 2.45 -0.24 5.46
C PHE A 36 2.03 0.83 6.45
N ARG A 37 2.85 1.86 6.54
CA ARG A 37 2.66 3.04 7.36
C ARG A 37 2.41 4.23 6.44
N PHE A 38 1.38 4.99 6.78
CA PHE A 38 1.00 6.21 6.08
C PHE A 38 1.16 7.40 7.03
N ALA A 39 1.62 8.53 6.50
CA ALA A 39 1.80 9.75 7.28
C ALA A 39 0.45 10.35 7.72
N SER A 40 -0.59 10.20 6.89
CA SER A 40 -1.93 10.73 7.15
C SER A 40 -3.03 9.88 6.52
N ASN A 41 -4.29 10.15 6.91
CA ASN A 41 -5.47 9.55 6.29
C ASN A 41 -5.55 9.88 4.79
N CYS A 42 -5.10 11.08 4.39
CA CYS A 42 -5.06 11.49 2.99
C CYS A 42 -4.16 10.58 2.16
N THR A 43 -2.92 10.34 2.63
CA THR A 43 -1.98 9.44 1.95
C THR A 43 -2.49 7.99 1.87
N TYR A 44 -3.21 7.54 2.90
CA TYR A 44 -3.84 6.22 2.88
C TYR A 44 -4.98 6.13 1.86
N ASN A 45 -5.83 7.15 1.78
CA ASN A 45 -6.93 7.19 0.80
C ASN A 45 -6.41 7.26 -0.63
N GLU A 46 -5.33 8.01 -0.85
CA GLU A 46 -4.65 8.10 -2.13
C GLU A 46 -4.04 6.76 -2.55
N TYR A 47 -3.38 6.06 -1.62
CA TYR A 47 -2.88 4.71 -1.84
C TYR A 47 -4.00 3.76 -2.27
N ARG A 48 -5.16 3.81 -1.58
CA ARG A 48 -6.33 2.99 -1.96
C ARG A 48 -6.85 3.32 -3.35
N LYS A 49 -6.82 4.60 -3.76
CA LYS A 49 -7.25 5.03 -5.09
C LYS A 49 -6.33 4.47 -6.16
N LEU A 50 -5.00 4.59 -5.98
CA LEU A 50 -4.00 4.04 -6.90
C LEU A 50 -4.12 2.52 -7.03
N MET A 51 -4.30 1.81 -5.91
CA MET A 51 -4.50 0.35 -5.93
C MET A 51 -5.73 -0.07 -6.74
N ARG A 52 -6.84 0.66 -6.64
CA ARG A 52 -8.05 0.38 -7.46
C ARG A 52 -7.81 0.64 -8.94
N GLN A 53 -7.10 1.72 -9.27
CA GLN A 53 -6.77 2.07 -10.65
C GLN A 53 -5.81 1.04 -11.28
N ALA A 54 -4.79 0.62 -10.55
CA ALA A 54 -3.85 -0.40 -11.01
C ALA A 54 -4.55 -1.73 -11.28
N LYS A 55 -5.43 -2.15 -10.37
CA LYS A 55 -6.23 -3.38 -10.55
C LYS A 55 -7.22 -3.29 -11.72
N ALA A 56 -7.81 -2.12 -11.95
CA ALA A 56 -8.67 -1.89 -13.12
C ALA A 56 -7.88 -1.92 -14.43
N LYS A 57 -6.64 -1.43 -14.42
CA LYS A 57 -5.75 -1.46 -15.59
C LYS A 57 -5.34 -2.88 -15.96
N ASP A 58 -5.00 -3.72 -14.97
CA ASP A 58 -4.69 -5.14 -15.21
C ASP A 58 -5.90 -5.90 -15.78
N ASN A 59 -7.11 -5.56 -15.35
CA ASN A 59 -8.35 -6.19 -15.85
C ASN A 59 -8.81 -5.64 -17.22
N SER A 60 -8.21 -4.57 -17.73
CA SER A 60 -8.54 -3.96 -19.03
C SER A 60 -7.66 -4.44 -20.19
N ILE A 61 -6.68 -5.30 -19.89
CA ILE A 61 -5.73 -5.88 -20.85
C ILE A 61 -6.09 -7.35 -21.17
N SER A 62 -7.15 -7.89 -20.55
CA SER A 62 -7.68 -9.25 -20.80
C SER A 62 -8.84 -9.24 -21.79
#